data_AF-A0A524DWR1-F1
#
_entry.id   AF-A0A524DWR1-F1
#
_cell.length_a   1.000
_cell.length_b   1.000
_cell.length_c   1.000
_cell.angle_alpha   90.00
_cell.angle_beta   90.00
_cell.angle_gamma   90.00
#
_symmetry.space_group_name_H-M   'P 1'
#
loop_
_entity.id
_entity.type
_entity.pdbx_description
1 polymer ?
#
loop_
_entity_poly.entity_id
_entity_poly.type
_entity_poly.pdbx_seq_one_letter_code
_entity_poly.pdbx_strand_id
1 'polypeptide(L)'
;MKTVEMSGVYTTTPDLEMPRANVTIHIAETSHHQYSVQVSCSFLVVAGSLCNSSLAFVYPATWHEEPLTFDDDEKFNITLDHEPVEYDFMDWEQAQEAIPGGTDAFNLGLEDISFARFNETLTPDCDHIIEVQTAFVQTPDADRYWVQYVFGSARSFSGDTHEIIELYVEQQSTPLELNLSPSEGLTVRATGLQTEAKWDFLVGESEQDRISVEFVYSIPQSYYPIEWMVLPAGACLILLYLRTKQSE
;
A
#
# COMPACT_ATOMS: atom_id res chain seq x y z
N MET A 1 -6.43 11.46 7.66
CA MET A 1 -5.77 10.18 7.98
C MET A 1 -5.40 9.59 6.63
N LYS A 2 -4.11 9.39 6.32
CA LYS A 2 -3.72 8.77 5.05
C LYS A 2 -3.28 7.33 5.33
N THR A 3 -3.93 6.40 4.64
CA THR A 3 -3.63 4.97 4.65
C THR A 3 -3.06 4.61 3.29
N VAL A 4 -2.01 3.81 3.26
CA VAL A 4 -1.59 3.12 2.04
C VAL A 4 -2.26 1.77 2.00
N GLU A 5 -3.04 1.53 0.97
CA GLU A 5 -3.77 0.28 0.79
C GLU A 5 -3.38 -0.39 -0.51
N MET A 6 -2.70 -1.52 -0.40
CA MET A 6 -2.21 -2.32 -1.52
C MET A 6 -2.76 -3.74 -1.41
N SER A 7 -2.75 -4.48 -2.51
CA SER A 7 -3.25 -5.85 -2.53
C SER A 7 -2.42 -6.75 -3.43
N GLY A 8 -2.59 -8.06 -3.26
CA GLY A 8 -2.16 -9.04 -4.25
C GLY A 8 -2.90 -8.93 -5.59
N VAL A 9 -2.58 -9.87 -6.50
CA VAL A 9 -3.28 -10.01 -7.77
C VAL A 9 -4.64 -10.68 -7.54
N TYR A 10 -5.61 -10.30 -8.37
CA TYR A 10 -6.95 -10.89 -8.43
C TYR A 10 -7.23 -11.42 -9.82
N THR A 11 -8.16 -12.38 -9.89
CA THR A 11 -8.70 -12.88 -11.15
C THR A 11 -10.22 -13.00 -11.11
N THR A 12 -10.87 -12.87 -12.27
CA THR A 12 -12.26 -13.32 -12.48
C THR A 12 -12.34 -14.59 -13.33
N THR A 13 -11.19 -15.11 -13.76
CA THR A 13 -11.12 -16.30 -14.58
C THR A 13 -11.29 -17.53 -13.70
N PRO A 14 -12.32 -18.36 -13.95
CA PRO A 14 -12.53 -19.58 -13.19
C PRO A 14 -11.38 -20.57 -13.42
N ASP A 15 -11.18 -21.46 -12.45
CA ASP A 15 -10.21 -22.57 -12.52
C ASP A 15 -8.73 -22.16 -12.67
N LEU A 16 -8.40 -20.91 -12.27
CA LEU A 16 -7.03 -20.50 -12.03
C LEU A 16 -6.69 -20.68 -10.56
N GLU A 17 -5.60 -21.39 -10.29
CA GLU A 17 -5.07 -21.57 -8.94
C GLU A 17 -3.90 -20.61 -8.71
N MET A 18 -3.78 -20.10 -7.49
CA MET A 18 -2.59 -19.38 -7.02
C MET A 18 -2.03 -20.11 -5.80
N PRO A 19 -1.34 -21.24 -5.97
CA PRO A 19 -0.89 -22.05 -4.84
C PRO A 19 0.11 -21.33 -3.94
N ARG A 20 0.82 -20.32 -4.45
CA ARG A 20 1.84 -19.60 -3.68
C ARG A 20 1.91 -18.12 -4.02
N ALA A 21 2.04 -17.29 -3.00
CA ALA A 21 2.35 -15.87 -3.11
C ALA A 21 3.51 -15.51 -2.16
N ASN A 22 4.46 -14.71 -2.63
CA ASN A 22 5.50 -14.12 -1.79
C ASN A 22 5.49 -12.61 -1.99
N VAL A 23 5.47 -11.87 -0.89
CA VAL A 23 5.34 -10.41 -0.88
C VAL A 23 6.43 -9.85 0.01
N THR A 24 7.14 -8.86 -0.50
CA THR A 24 8.15 -8.12 0.25
C THR A 24 7.77 -6.65 0.27
N ILE A 25 7.67 -6.08 1.46
CA ILE A 25 7.39 -4.66 1.68
C ILE A 25 8.60 -4.06 2.39
N HIS A 26 9.24 -3.08 1.77
CA HIS A 26 10.32 -2.30 2.38
C HIS A 26 9.83 -0.88 2.66
N ILE A 27 9.95 -0.42 3.90
CA ILE A 27 9.55 0.93 4.32
C ILE A 27 10.79 1.61 4.90
N ALA A 28 11.26 2.67 4.26
CA ALA A 28 12.42 3.44 4.68
C ALA A 28 12.07 4.91 4.91
N GLU A 29 12.40 5.46 6.08
CA GLU A 29 12.34 6.91 6.30
C GLU A 29 13.47 7.60 5.50
N THR A 30 13.12 8.38 4.47
CA THR A 30 14.09 9.02 3.57
C THR A 30 14.50 10.41 4.06
N SER A 31 13.54 11.17 4.58
CA SER A 31 13.76 12.48 5.20
C SER A 31 12.73 12.69 6.32
N HIS A 32 12.82 13.80 7.07
CA HIS A 32 11.98 14.01 8.25
C HIS A 32 10.49 13.91 7.90
N HIS A 33 9.85 12.81 8.34
CA HIS A 33 8.47 12.46 8.03
C HIS A 33 8.16 12.20 6.55
N GLN A 34 9.11 11.63 5.82
CA GLN A 34 8.89 11.11 4.48
C GLN A 34 9.34 9.65 4.41
N TYR A 35 8.47 8.77 3.90
CA TYR A 35 8.70 7.33 3.81
C TYR A 35 8.74 6.89 2.36
N SER A 36 9.81 6.20 1.95
CA SER A 36 9.83 5.38 0.75
C SER A 36 9.22 4.03 1.09
N VAL A 37 8.29 3.56 0.29
CA VAL A 37 7.71 2.23 0.40
C VAL A 37 7.91 1.51 -0.93
N GLN A 38 8.54 0.36 -0.89
CA GLN A 38 8.76 -0.52 -2.03
C GLN A 38 8.04 -1.82 -1.78
N VAL A 39 7.37 -2.32 -2.81
CA VAL A 39 6.59 -3.55 -2.76
C VAL A 39 7.02 -4.42 -3.92
N SER A 40 7.39 -5.65 -3.61
CA SER A 40 7.72 -6.67 -4.60
C SER A 40 6.89 -7.90 -4.32
N CYS A 41 6.11 -8.31 -5.30
CA CYS A 41 5.24 -9.47 -5.20
C CYS A 41 5.64 -10.50 -6.25
N SER A 42 5.52 -11.78 -5.91
CA SER A 42 5.70 -12.91 -6.80
C SER A 42 4.59 -13.93 -6.56
N PHE A 43 3.77 -14.15 -7.58
CA PHE A 43 2.60 -15.02 -7.54
C PHE A 43 2.82 -16.19 -8.49
N LEU A 44 2.74 -17.41 -7.95
CA LEU A 44 2.73 -18.63 -8.75
C LEU A 44 1.29 -18.91 -9.14
N VAL A 45 0.99 -18.89 -10.44
CA VAL A 45 -0.33 -19.14 -11.00
C VAL A 45 -0.30 -20.40 -11.86
N VAL A 46 -1.33 -21.23 -11.71
CA VAL A 46 -1.49 -22.48 -12.46
C VAL A 46 -2.86 -22.49 -13.12
N ALA A 47 -2.89 -22.77 -14.42
CA ALA A 47 -4.13 -22.90 -15.18
C ALA A 47 -4.49 -24.37 -15.42
N GLY A 48 -5.72 -24.78 -15.09
CA GLY A 48 -6.20 -26.14 -15.36
C GLY A 48 -6.50 -26.41 -16.85
N SER A 49 -6.63 -25.36 -17.65
CA SER A 49 -6.83 -25.43 -19.11
C SER A 49 -6.31 -24.16 -19.77
N LEU A 50 -6.11 -24.18 -21.10
CA LEU A 50 -5.73 -22.98 -21.84
C LEU A 50 -6.81 -21.91 -21.68
N CYS A 51 -6.46 -20.78 -21.07
CA CYS A 51 -7.41 -19.71 -20.81
C CYS A 51 -6.81 -18.32 -21.09
N ASN A 52 -7.66 -17.42 -21.60
CA ASN A 52 -7.37 -16.00 -21.59
C ASN A 52 -7.82 -15.45 -20.25
N SER A 53 -6.84 -15.11 -19.41
CA SER A 53 -7.08 -14.58 -18.08
C SER A 53 -7.15 -13.07 -18.08
N SER A 54 -7.99 -12.51 -17.22
CA SER A 54 -7.99 -11.08 -16.91
C SER A 54 -7.62 -10.92 -15.44
N LEU A 55 -6.45 -10.33 -15.21
CA LEU A 55 -5.85 -10.20 -13.90
C LEU A 55 -5.75 -8.71 -13.56
N ALA A 56 -5.86 -8.37 -12.29
CA ALA A 56 -5.71 -7.01 -11.82
C ALA A 56 -4.88 -6.94 -10.54
N PHE A 57 -3.92 -6.03 -10.51
CA PHE A 57 -3.22 -5.63 -9.30
C PHE A 57 -3.86 -4.37 -8.73
N VAL A 58 -4.17 -4.36 -7.44
CA VAL A 58 -4.79 -3.21 -6.77
C VAL A 58 -3.73 -2.41 -6.02
N TYR A 59 -3.73 -1.12 -6.27
CA TYR A 59 -2.79 -0.17 -5.68
C TYR A 59 -3.50 1.13 -5.29
N PRO A 60 -2.97 1.95 -4.37
CA PRO A 60 -3.54 3.25 -4.03
C PRO A 60 -3.62 4.20 -5.24
N ALA A 61 -4.79 4.81 -5.45
CA ALA A 61 -5.05 5.73 -6.57
C ALA A 61 -4.12 6.95 -6.56
N THR A 62 -3.74 7.42 -5.37
CA THR A 62 -2.79 8.53 -5.20
C THR A 62 -1.43 8.28 -5.85
N TRP A 63 -1.08 7.03 -6.15
CA TRP A 63 0.16 6.69 -6.85
C TRP A 63 0.13 7.07 -8.35
N HIS A 64 -1.06 7.18 -8.95
CA HIS A 64 -1.21 7.63 -10.34
C HIS A 64 -1.19 9.16 -10.47
N GLU A 65 -1.67 9.87 -9.46
CA GLU A 65 -1.91 11.32 -9.51
C GLU A 65 -0.67 12.17 -9.16
N GLU A 66 0.25 11.66 -8.34
CA GLU A 66 1.47 12.36 -7.93
C GLU A 66 2.73 11.48 -8.12
N PRO A 67 3.25 11.33 -9.35
CA PRO A 67 4.48 10.57 -9.58
C PRO A 67 5.64 11.27 -8.87
N LEU A 68 6.25 10.60 -7.89
CA LEU A 68 7.44 11.15 -7.28
C LEU A 68 8.61 11.16 -8.25
N THR A 69 9.23 12.33 -8.31
CA THR A 69 10.55 12.55 -8.87
C THR A 69 11.57 11.74 -8.05
N PHE A 70 12.11 10.66 -8.62
CA PHE A 70 13.51 10.18 -8.59
C PHE A 70 13.53 8.86 -9.37
N ASP A 71 14.26 8.84 -10.50
CA ASP A 71 14.42 7.79 -11.54
C ASP A 71 13.16 7.02 -12.00
N ASP A 72 12.77 7.27 -13.25
CA ASP A 72 11.52 6.83 -13.88
C ASP A 72 11.44 5.33 -14.21
N ASP A 73 12.53 4.57 -14.07
CA ASP A 73 12.63 3.22 -14.63
C ASP A 73 12.13 2.09 -13.69
N GLU A 74 11.79 2.39 -12.42
CA GLU A 74 11.41 1.36 -11.41
C GLU A 74 10.02 1.58 -10.76
N LYS A 75 9.13 2.39 -11.36
CA LYS A 75 7.96 2.93 -10.64
C LYS A 75 6.79 1.98 -10.46
N PHE A 76 6.49 1.20 -11.48
CA PHE A 76 5.45 0.17 -11.46
C PHE A 76 5.70 -0.74 -12.64
N ASN A 77 5.90 -2.04 -12.41
CA ASN A 77 6.14 -3.01 -13.46
C ASN A 77 5.43 -4.31 -13.12
N ILE A 78 4.85 -4.93 -14.15
CA ILE A 78 4.26 -6.26 -14.07
C ILE A 78 4.98 -7.12 -15.11
N THR A 79 5.49 -8.28 -14.69
CA THR A 79 6.05 -9.27 -15.59
C THR A 79 5.32 -10.59 -15.45
N LEU A 80 5.28 -11.35 -16.55
CA LEU A 80 4.85 -12.74 -16.60
C LEU A 80 6.04 -13.56 -17.12
N ASP A 81 6.49 -14.53 -16.33
CA ASP A 81 7.64 -15.37 -16.66
C ASP A 81 8.89 -14.55 -17.05
N HIS A 82 9.10 -13.44 -16.31
CA HIS A 82 10.16 -12.45 -16.49
C HIS A 82 10.07 -11.55 -17.73
N GLU A 83 9.00 -11.65 -18.52
CA GLU A 83 8.73 -10.75 -19.64
C GLU A 83 7.71 -9.66 -19.23
N PRO A 84 7.93 -8.38 -19.55
CA PRO A 84 6.97 -7.31 -19.26
C PRO A 84 5.62 -7.56 -19.94
N VAL A 85 4.53 -7.30 -19.23
CA VAL A 85 3.16 -7.39 -19.78
C VAL A 85 2.58 -6.00 -20.02
N GLU A 86 1.70 -5.87 -21.00
CA GLU A 86 0.93 -4.64 -21.20
C GLU A 86 -0.24 -4.59 -20.21
N TYR A 87 -0.41 -3.46 -19.54
CA TYR A 87 -1.49 -3.24 -18.58
C TYR A 87 -2.16 -1.88 -18.78
N ASP A 88 -3.46 -1.85 -18.49
CA ASP A 88 -4.29 -0.66 -18.47
C ASP A 88 -4.52 -0.23 -17.02
N PHE A 89 -4.29 1.05 -16.73
CA PHE A 89 -4.67 1.65 -15.47
C PHE A 89 -6.16 2.02 -15.48
N MET A 90 -6.86 1.66 -14.41
CA MET A 90 -8.28 1.94 -14.26
C MET A 90 -8.57 2.44 -12.84
N ASP A 91 -9.45 3.43 -12.73
CA ASP A 91 -10.08 3.75 -11.45
C ASP A 91 -11.15 2.71 -11.07
N TRP A 92 -11.75 2.85 -9.89
CA TRP A 92 -12.79 1.93 -9.41
C TRP A 92 -14.04 1.90 -10.30
N GLU A 93 -14.48 3.04 -10.83
CA GLU A 93 -15.67 3.12 -11.70
C GLU A 93 -15.41 2.40 -13.03
N GLN A 94 -14.23 2.62 -13.62
CA GLN A 94 -13.78 1.93 -14.82
C GLN A 94 -13.62 0.42 -14.59
N ALA A 95 -13.07 0.01 -13.44
CA ALA A 95 -12.93 -1.40 -13.09
C ALA A 95 -14.30 -2.09 -12.93
N GLN A 96 -15.29 -1.41 -12.36
CA GLN A 96 -16.67 -1.91 -12.26
C GLN A 96 -17.30 -2.23 -13.60
N GLU A 97 -17.06 -1.40 -14.61
CA GLU A 97 -17.58 -1.61 -15.95
C GLU A 97 -16.78 -2.65 -16.74
N ALA A 98 -15.46 -2.69 -16.54
CA ALA A 98 -14.54 -3.49 -17.35
C ALA A 98 -14.39 -4.94 -16.89
N ILE A 99 -14.71 -5.25 -15.63
CA ILE A 99 -14.50 -6.57 -15.02
C ILE A 99 -15.82 -7.38 -15.00
N PRO A 100 -15.92 -8.49 -15.75
CA PRO A 100 -17.12 -9.33 -15.78
C PRO A 100 -17.45 -9.91 -14.40
N GLY A 101 -18.69 -9.75 -13.94
CA GLY A 101 -19.13 -10.19 -12.60
C GLY A 101 -19.15 -9.08 -11.54
N GLY A 102 -18.67 -7.88 -11.88
CA GLY A 102 -18.63 -6.71 -10.99
C GLY A 102 -17.46 -6.73 -10.01
N THR A 103 -17.24 -5.61 -9.33
CA THR A 103 -16.16 -5.48 -8.34
C THR A 103 -16.55 -5.96 -6.94
N ASP A 104 -17.68 -6.66 -6.75
CA ASP A 104 -18.14 -7.06 -5.42
C ASP A 104 -17.15 -8.00 -4.72
N ALA A 105 -16.44 -8.85 -5.49
CA ALA A 105 -15.32 -9.66 -4.99
C ALA A 105 -14.06 -8.82 -4.64
N PHE A 106 -13.99 -7.58 -5.14
CA PHE A 106 -12.89 -6.63 -4.94
C PHE A 106 -13.22 -5.60 -3.84
N ASN A 107 -14.45 -5.58 -3.32
CA ASN A 107 -14.85 -4.67 -2.25
C ASN A 107 -14.36 -5.18 -0.89
N LEU A 108 -13.05 -5.19 -0.72
CA LEU A 108 -12.39 -5.49 0.55
C LEU A 108 -12.34 -4.26 1.46
N GLY A 109 -13.26 -3.30 1.30
CA GLY A 109 -13.29 -2.05 2.07
C GLY A 109 -12.01 -1.25 1.94
N LEU A 110 -11.45 -1.20 0.72
CA LEU A 110 -10.33 -0.32 0.39
C LEU A 110 -10.88 1.02 -0.10
N GLU A 111 -10.26 2.11 0.35
CA GLU A 111 -10.57 3.49 -0.04
C GLU A 111 -9.46 4.01 -0.97
N ASP A 112 -9.83 4.86 -1.94
CA ASP A 112 -8.88 5.50 -2.86
C ASP A 112 -7.91 4.53 -3.55
N ILE A 113 -8.44 3.51 -4.24
CA ILE A 113 -7.67 2.51 -5.00
C ILE A 113 -7.84 2.62 -6.52
N SER A 114 -6.83 2.13 -7.23
CA SER A 114 -6.78 1.95 -8.67
C SER A 114 -6.34 0.52 -9.02
N PHE A 115 -6.53 0.15 -10.28
CA PHE A 115 -6.30 -1.19 -10.81
C PHE A 115 -5.33 -1.11 -11.97
N ALA A 116 -4.30 -1.96 -11.96
CA ALA A 116 -3.50 -2.25 -13.13
C ALA A 116 -3.95 -3.60 -13.68
N ARG A 117 -4.74 -3.55 -14.75
CA ARG A 117 -5.32 -4.74 -15.38
C ARG A 117 -4.47 -5.17 -16.55
N PHE A 118 -4.19 -6.46 -16.63
CA PHE A 118 -3.52 -7.08 -17.77
C PHE A 118 -4.28 -8.33 -18.21
N ASN A 119 -4.16 -8.67 -19.49
CA ASN A 119 -4.80 -9.85 -20.05
C ASN A 119 -3.73 -10.75 -20.64
N GLU A 120 -3.69 -12.00 -20.18
CA GLU A 120 -2.65 -12.94 -20.58
C GLU A 120 -3.23 -14.29 -20.95
N THR A 121 -2.59 -14.97 -21.90
CA THR A 121 -2.95 -16.35 -22.26
C THR A 121 -2.11 -17.30 -21.43
N LEU A 122 -2.73 -17.96 -20.45
CA LEU A 122 -2.05 -18.92 -19.58
C LEU A 122 -2.19 -20.33 -20.14
N THR A 123 -1.06 -21.01 -20.29
CA THR A 123 -1.00 -22.38 -20.80
C THR A 123 -1.19 -23.38 -19.67
N PRO A 124 -1.91 -24.50 -19.90
CA PRO A 124 -2.06 -25.51 -18.87
C PRO A 124 -0.75 -26.27 -18.62
N ASP A 125 -0.66 -26.90 -17.45
CA ASP A 125 0.45 -27.77 -17.02
C ASP A 125 1.82 -27.05 -16.89
N CYS A 126 1.81 -25.71 -16.89
CA CYS A 126 2.97 -24.87 -16.65
C CYS A 126 2.73 -23.97 -15.44
N ASP A 127 3.76 -23.85 -14.61
CA ASP A 127 3.85 -22.85 -13.57
C ASP A 127 4.13 -21.50 -14.23
N HIS A 128 3.24 -20.54 -14.03
CA HIS A 128 3.43 -19.16 -14.47
C HIS A 128 3.76 -18.27 -13.28
N ILE A 129 4.76 -17.42 -13.40
CA ILE A 129 5.16 -16.49 -12.34
C ILE A 129 4.80 -15.07 -12.75
N ILE A 130 3.88 -14.47 -12.00
CA ILE A 130 3.56 -13.04 -12.12
C ILE A 130 4.38 -12.30 -11.07
N GLU A 131 5.19 -11.35 -11.50
CA GLU A 131 5.93 -10.47 -10.59
C GLU A 131 5.39 -9.05 -10.71
N VAL A 132 5.18 -8.39 -9.57
CA VAL A 132 4.77 -6.99 -9.51
C VAL A 132 5.79 -6.24 -8.66
N GLN A 133 6.36 -5.18 -9.22
CA GLN A 133 7.29 -4.31 -8.51
C GLN A 133 6.76 -2.89 -8.56
N THR A 134 6.76 -2.22 -7.41
CA THR A 134 6.33 -0.83 -7.32
C THR A 134 7.02 -0.14 -6.17
N ALA A 135 7.30 1.14 -6.35
CA ALA A 135 7.93 1.98 -5.34
C ALA A 135 7.25 3.34 -5.32
N PHE A 136 7.04 3.87 -4.13
CA PHE A 136 6.44 5.18 -3.93
C PHE A 136 7.02 5.83 -2.68
N VAL A 137 6.75 7.11 -2.54
CA VAL A 137 7.14 7.91 -1.39
C VAL A 137 5.89 8.55 -0.84
N GLN A 138 5.83 8.74 0.47
CA GLN A 138 4.70 9.38 1.09
C GLN A 138 5.11 10.20 2.28
N THR A 139 4.44 11.34 2.41
CA THR A 139 4.52 12.21 3.57
C THR A 139 3.24 12.00 4.38
N PRO A 140 3.31 11.49 5.62
CA PRO A 140 2.15 11.41 6.49
C PRO A 140 1.67 12.82 6.85
N ASP A 141 0.37 13.06 6.72
CA ASP A 141 -0.25 14.34 7.10
C ASP A 141 -0.74 14.34 8.56
N ALA A 142 -0.38 13.31 9.35
CA ALA A 142 -0.90 13.06 10.69
C ALA A 142 0.16 12.44 11.62
N ASP A 143 -0.17 12.32 12.91
CA ASP A 143 0.59 11.60 13.95
C ASP A 143 0.68 10.09 13.71
N ARG A 144 -0.12 9.59 12.76
CA ARG A 144 -0.23 8.17 12.44
C ARG A 144 -0.07 7.94 10.97
N TYR A 145 0.63 6.86 10.65
CA TYR A 145 0.87 6.40 9.29
C TYR A 145 0.53 4.91 9.21
N TRP A 146 -0.28 4.52 8.23
CA TRP A 146 -0.66 3.12 8.02
C TRP A 146 -0.22 2.63 6.64
N VAL A 147 0.34 1.44 6.63
CA VAL A 147 0.52 0.63 5.42
C VAL A 147 -0.23 -0.67 5.60
N GLN A 148 -1.14 -0.96 4.68
CA GLN A 148 -1.96 -2.17 4.67
C GLN A 148 -1.73 -2.94 3.39
N TYR A 149 -1.58 -4.25 3.52
CA TYR A 149 -1.52 -5.16 2.38
C TYR A 149 -2.61 -6.23 2.51
N VAL A 150 -3.40 -6.37 1.45
CA VAL A 150 -4.56 -7.25 1.40
C VAL A 150 -4.19 -8.56 0.69
N PHE A 151 -4.00 -9.62 1.49
CA PHE A 151 -3.74 -10.99 1.01
C PHE A 151 -5.03 -11.77 0.73
N GLY A 152 -6.18 -11.30 1.25
CA GLY A 152 -7.48 -11.92 1.01
C GLY A 152 -7.88 -11.98 -0.47
N SER A 153 -7.20 -11.21 -1.32
CA SER A 153 -7.32 -11.24 -2.78
C SER A 153 -7.13 -12.62 -3.39
N ALA A 154 -6.28 -13.43 -2.75
CA ALA A 154 -5.95 -14.77 -3.19
C ALA A 154 -7.18 -15.70 -3.24
N ARG A 155 -8.25 -15.41 -2.48
CA ARG A 155 -9.51 -16.19 -2.52
C ARG A 155 -10.31 -16.01 -3.81
N SER A 156 -9.88 -15.11 -4.71
CA SER A 156 -10.41 -15.04 -6.07
C SER A 156 -9.93 -16.20 -6.96
N PHE A 157 -8.84 -16.88 -6.55
CA PHE A 157 -8.33 -18.07 -7.21
C PHE A 157 -8.97 -19.34 -6.63
N SER A 158 -9.00 -20.41 -7.43
CA SER A 158 -9.38 -21.73 -6.94
C SER A 158 -8.28 -22.32 -6.06
N GLY A 159 -8.71 -23.12 -5.07
CA GLY A 159 -7.80 -23.75 -4.12
C GLY A 159 -7.37 -22.82 -2.98
N ASP A 160 -6.44 -23.29 -2.16
CA ASP A 160 -5.84 -22.51 -1.09
C ASP A 160 -4.48 -21.94 -1.51
N THR A 161 -4.23 -20.69 -1.13
CA THR A 161 -2.96 -20.01 -1.36
C THR A 161 -2.12 -20.04 -0.09
N HIS A 162 -0.86 -20.49 -0.22
CA HIS A 162 0.16 -20.27 0.79
C HIS A 162 0.86 -18.94 0.53
N GLU A 163 0.68 -17.97 1.42
CA GLU A 163 1.20 -16.62 1.24
C GLU A 163 2.20 -16.25 2.34
N ILE A 164 3.38 -15.79 1.91
CA ILE A 164 4.44 -15.30 2.79
C ILE A 164 4.59 -13.80 2.55
N ILE A 165 4.48 -13.01 3.61
CA ILE A 165 4.66 -11.56 3.57
C ILE A 165 5.83 -11.17 4.46
N GLU A 166 6.88 -10.60 3.88
CA GLU A 166 8.04 -10.08 4.58
C GLU A 166 8.01 -8.56 4.58
N LEU A 167 8.22 -7.97 5.77
CA LEU A 167 8.25 -6.54 6.00
C LEU A 167 9.62 -6.16 6.54
N TYR A 168 10.22 -5.16 5.92
CA TYR A 168 11.49 -4.57 6.33
C TYR A 168 11.27 -3.08 6.57
N VAL A 169 11.44 -2.64 7.81
CA VAL A 169 11.27 -1.24 8.21
C VAL A 169 12.61 -0.67 8.63
N GLU A 170 13.04 0.41 7.97
CA GLU A 170 14.23 1.19 8.31
C GLU A 170 13.84 2.62 8.68
N GLN A 171 14.14 3.01 9.91
CA GLN A 171 13.73 4.31 10.44
C GLN A 171 14.96 5.19 10.72
N GLN A 172 14.82 6.51 10.61
CA GLN A 172 15.85 7.45 11.07
C GLN A 172 15.59 7.89 12.52
N SER A 173 14.34 7.78 12.97
CA SER A 173 13.91 8.05 14.34
C SER A 173 13.05 6.92 14.91
N THR A 174 13.13 6.70 16.22
CA THR A 174 12.29 5.68 16.87
C THR A 174 10.86 6.20 16.98
N PRO A 175 9.85 5.53 16.39
CA PRO A 175 8.45 5.89 16.56
C PRO A 175 8.07 5.70 18.04
N LEU A 176 6.99 6.36 18.47
CA LEU A 176 6.43 6.07 19.79
C LEU A 176 5.95 4.62 19.84
N GLU A 177 5.27 4.18 18.78
CA GLU A 177 4.73 2.83 18.66
C GLU A 177 4.86 2.36 17.20
N LEU A 178 5.17 1.08 17.02
CA LEU A 178 5.07 0.35 15.76
C LEU A 178 4.13 -0.84 16.00
N ASN A 179 2.91 -0.74 15.51
CA ASN A 179 1.90 -1.78 15.67
C ASN A 179 1.82 -2.62 14.40
N LEU A 180 1.95 -3.94 14.56
CA LEU A 180 1.87 -4.91 13.48
C LEU A 180 0.66 -5.83 13.73
N SER A 181 -0.18 -5.99 12.71
CA SER A 181 -1.40 -6.80 12.77
C SER A 181 -1.58 -7.59 11.47
N PRO A 182 -2.19 -8.79 11.52
CA PRO A 182 -2.55 -9.55 12.72
C PRO A 182 -1.33 -10.16 13.40
N SER A 183 -1.51 -10.70 14.61
CA SER A 183 -0.45 -11.44 15.32
C SER A 183 -0.35 -12.90 14.90
N GLU A 184 -1.36 -13.42 14.20
CA GLU A 184 -1.35 -14.75 13.61
C GLU A 184 -0.27 -14.87 12.53
N GLY A 185 0.49 -15.96 12.55
CA GLY A 185 1.58 -16.18 11.60
C GLY A 185 2.77 -15.21 11.70
N LEU A 186 2.71 -14.22 12.60
CA LEU A 186 3.68 -13.13 12.71
C LEU A 186 4.92 -13.55 13.50
N THR A 187 6.08 -13.32 12.90
CA THR A 187 7.38 -13.34 13.58
C THR A 187 8.07 -11.98 13.41
N VAL A 188 8.66 -11.45 14.50
CA VAL A 188 9.27 -10.11 14.50
C VAL A 188 10.68 -10.17 15.05
N ARG A 189 11.59 -9.44 14.40
CA ARG A 189 12.96 -9.17 14.86
C ARG A 189 13.21 -7.68 14.77
N ALA A 190 13.49 -7.04 15.90
CA ALA A 190 13.81 -5.62 15.95
C ALA A 190 15.24 -5.42 16.47
N THR A 191 16.05 -4.66 15.72
CA THR A 191 17.43 -4.31 16.07
C THR A 191 17.65 -2.82 15.86
N GLY A 192 17.61 -2.04 16.95
CA GLY A 192 17.80 -0.59 16.88
C GLY A 192 16.65 0.09 16.12
N LEU A 193 16.97 0.67 14.96
CA LEU A 193 16.02 1.37 14.08
C LEU A 193 15.54 0.49 12.90
N GLN A 194 15.84 -0.80 12.94
CA GLN A 194 15.45 -1.76 11.93
C GLN A 194 14.46 -2.77 12.53
N THR A 195 13.35 -3.00 11.83
CA THR A 195 12.38 -4.05 12.16
C THR A 195 12.15 -4.95 10.96
N GLU A 196 12.36 -6.24 11.15
CA GLU A 196 11.97 -7.28 10.22
C GLU A 196 10.74 -7.99 10.78
N ALA A 197 9.71 -8.13 9.97
CA ALA A 197 8.53 -8.91 10.31
C ALA A 197 8.20 -9.87 9.17
N LYS A 198 7.72 -11.06 9.51
CA LYS A 198 7.26 -12.05 8.55
C LYS A 198 5.93 -12.62 8.98
N TRP A 199 4.96 -12.59 8.08
CA TRP A 199 3.73 -13.37 8.15
C TRP A 199 3.83 -14.59 7.22
N ASP A 200 3.25 -15.69 7.66
CA ASP A 200 3.23 -16.97 6.95
C ASP A 200 1.82 -17.56 7.09
N PHE A 201 1.01 -17.44 6.04
CA PHE A 201 -0.43 -17.71 6.06
C PHE A 201 -0.83 -18.79 5.07
N LEU A 202 -1.78 -19.63 5.48
CA LEU A 202 -2.66 -20.31 4.54
C LEU A 202 -3.95 -19.49 4.41
N VAL A 203 -4.16 -18.83 3.28
CA VAL A 203 -5.20 -17.78 3.14
C VAL A 203 -6.61 -18.31 3.38
N GLY A 204 -6.89 -19.57 3.01
CA GLY A 204 -8.18 -20.23 3.26
C GLY A 204 -8.50 -20.43 4.75
N GLU A 205 -7.49 -20.48 5.62
CA GLU A 205 -7.64 -20.69 7.07
C GLU A 205 -7.66 -19.38 7.87
N SER A 206 -7.21 -18.27 7.28
CA SER A 206 -7.10 -16.98 7.96
C SER A 206 -8.47 -16.31 8.13
N GLU A 207 -8.75 -15.83 9.34
CA GLU A 207 -9.95 -15.00 9.65
C GLU A 207 -9.78 -13.53 9.23
N GLN A 208 -8.57 -13.14 8.82
CA GLN A 208 -8.23 -11.80 8.36
C GLN A 208 -8.00 -11.80 6.86
N ASP A 209 -8.11 -10.63 6.25
CA ASP A 209 -7.86 -10.44 4.81
C ASP A 209 -6.68 -9.52 4.53
N ARG A 210 -6.14 -8.89 5.57
CA ARG A 210 -5.08 -7.90 5.43
C ARG A 210 -4.11 -7.93 6.60
N ILE A 211 -2.88 -7.55 6.31
CA ILE A 211 -1.93 -7.09 7.32
C ILE A 211 -2.00 -5.57 7.44
N SER A 212 -1.56 -5.05 8.57
CA SER A 212 -1.51 -3.62 8.85
C SER A 212 -0.27 -3.28 9.66
N VAL A 213 0.44 -2.27 9.19
CA VAL A 213 1.63 -1.68 9.82
C VAL A 213 1.26 -0.24 10.18
N GLU A 214 1.14 0.05 11.46
CA GLU A 214 0.85 1.40 11.97
C GLU A 214 2.09 1.96 12.67
N PHE A 215 2.47 3.16 12.27
CA PHE A 215 3.49 3.96 12.93
C PHE A 215 2.81 5.09 13.69
N VAL A 216 3.16 5.25 14.96
CA VAL A 216 2.70 6.37 15.79
C VAL A 216 3.88 7.29 16.11
N TYR A 217 3.76 8.56 15.75
CA TYR A 217 4.79 9.58 15.99
C TYR A 217 4.32 10.61 17.00
N SER A 218 5.26 11.13 17.80
CA SER A 218 5.00 12.34 18.57
C SER A 218 5.01 13.54 17.62
N ILE A 219 3.87 14.21 17.41
CA ILE A 219 3.90 15.53 16.76
C ILE A 219 4.69 16.47 17.67
N PRO A 220 5.80 17.08 17.23
CA PRO A 220 6.33 18.22 17.95
C PRO A 220 5.26 19.32 17.88
N GLN A 221 4.77 19.79 19.03
CA GLN A 221 3.73 20.83 19.16
C GLN A 221 4.03 22.17 18.43
N SER A 222 5.15 22.26 17.71
CA SER A 222 5.62 23.43 16.96
C SER A 222 4.96 23.64 15.60
N TYR A 223 4.03 22.79 15.15
CA TYR A 223 3.26 23.00 13.91
C TYR A 223 1.99 23.83 14.08
N TYR A 224 1.83 24.55 15.20
CA TYR A 224 1.04 25.78 15.12
C TYR A 224 1.84 26.79 14.32
N PRO A 225 1.36 27.27 13.15
CA PRO A 225 2.05 28.34 12.46
C PRO A 225 2.20 29.48 13.46
N ILE A 226 3.42 29.96 13.67
CA ILE A 226 3.70 31.15 14.49
C ILE A 226 2.78 32.32 14.07
N GLU A 227 2.28 32.31 12.82
CA GLU A 227 1.24 33.20 12.30
C GLU A 227 -0.01 33.32 13.21
N TRP A 228 -0.44 32.24 13.87
CA TRP A 228 -1.57 32.27 14.81
C TRP A 228 -1.23 32.91 16.17
N MET A 229 0.04 32.99 16.54
CA MET A 229 0.50 33.77 17.70
C MET A 229 0.79 35.24 17.34
N VAL A 230 1.07 35.55 16.07
CA VAL A 230 1.31 36.93 15.60
C VAL A 230 0.02 37.76 15.60
N LEU A 231 -1.13 37.16 15.30
CA LEU A 231 -2.43 37.85 15.31
C LEU A 231 -2.83 38.43 16.68
N PRO A 232 -2.78 37.69 17.80
CA PRO A 232 -3.06 38.27 19.12
C PRO A 232 -2.03 39.33 19.53
N ALA A 233 -0.74 39.12 19.23
CA ALA A 233 0.32 40.08 19.56
C ALA A 233 0.18 41.40 18.77
N GLY A 234 -0.14 41.32 17.47
CA GLY A 234 -0.41 42.47 16.62
C GLY A 234 -1.67 43.24 17.03
N ALA A 235 -2.75 42.54 17.38
CA ALA A 235 -3.98 43.16 17.88
C ALA A 235 -3.76 43.88 19.23
N CYS A 236 -2.98 43.29 20.14
CA CYS A 236 -2.62 43.93 21.41
C CYS A 236 -1.77 45.20 21.21
N LEU A 237 -0.83 45.20 20.26
CA LEU A 237 -0.01 46.38 19.92
C LEU A 237 -0.85 47.52 19.31
N ILE A 238 -1.81 47.20 18.43
CA ILE A 238 -2.73 48.19 17.84
C ILE A 238 -3.66 48.79 18.92
N LEU A 239 -4.18 47.96 19.82
CA LEU A 239 -5.03 48.43 20.93
C LEU A 239 -4.25 49.32 21.92
N LEU A 240 -2.98 48.99 22.20
CA LEU A 240 -2.11 49.84 23.02
C LEU A 240 -1.81 51.18 22.34
N TYR A 241 -1.51 51.19 21.04
CA TYR A 241 -1.27 52.41 20.26
C TYR A 241 -2.51 53.32 20.21
N LEU A 242 -3.70 52.74 19.96
CA LEU A 242 -4.96 53.48 19.95
C LEU A 242 -5.32 54.06 21.32
N ARG A 243 -5.02 53.33 22.41
CA ARG A 243 -5.23 53.83 23.78
C ARG A 243 -4.32 55.00 24.12
N THR A 244 -3.06 54.98 23.67
CA THR A 244 -2.11 56.09 23.91
C THR A 244 -2.45 57.35 23.11
N LYS A 245 -3.08 57.22 21.93
CA LYS A 245 -3.50 58.38 21.13
C LYS A 245 -4.81 59.05 21.60
N GLN A 246 -5.62 58.35 22.40
CA GLN A 246 -6.84 58.93 22.98
C GLN A 246 -6.58 59.68 24.30
N SER A 247 -5.37 59.57 24.85
CA SER A 247 -4.93 60.25 26.08
C SER A 247 -4.13 61.54 25.86
N GLU A 248 -4.02 62.00 24.61
CA GLU A 248 -3.54 63.34 24.23
C GLU A 248 -4.73 64.20 23.77
#